data_AF-A0A3S5AE88-F1
#
_entry.id   AF-A0A3S5AE88-F1
#
_cell.length_a   1.000
_cell.length_b   1.000
_cell.length_c   1.000
_cell.angle_alpha   90.00
_cell.angle_beta   90.00
_cell.angle_gamma   90.00
#
_symmetry.space_group_name_H-M   'P 1'
#
loop_
_entity.id
_entity.type
_entity.pdbx_description
1 polymer ?
#
loop_
_entity_poly.entity_id
_entity_poly.type
_entity_poly.pdbx_seq_one_letter_code
_entity_poly.pdbx_strand_id
1 'polypeptide(L)'
;MLRKAKDQNLLIPTQHVEAGDEFTGATVIEPCKGFYNEPIATLDFASLYPSVMIAHNLCYTSLLPAASGQAGGIQAQVERFNLSEDDFIRTPTGAYFVRKSRREGLLPEILEQLLAARKR
;
A
#
# COMPACT_ATOMS: atom_id res chain seq x y z
N MET A 1 -2.67 14.31 5.19
CA MET A 1 -3.53 14.03 4.01
C MET A 1 -4.11 15.29 3.39
N LEU A 2 -5.01 16.05 4.05
CA LEU A 2 -5.67 17.22 3.46
C LEU A 2 -4.70 18.26 2.84
N ARG A 3 -3.58 18.55 3.51
CA ARG A 3 -2.54 19.44 2.99
C ARG A 3 -1.98 18.97 1.63
N LYS A 4 -1.57 17.71 1.53
CA LYS A 4 -1.03 17.13 0.28
C LYS A 4 -2.09 16.94 -0.80
N ALA A 5 -3.34 16.65 -0.41
CA ALA A 5 -4.46 16.61 -1.34
C ALA A 5 -4.69 17.99 -1.98
N LYS A 6 -4.62 19.08 -1.20
CA LYS A 6 -4.72 20.45 -1.72
C LYS A 6 -3.61 20.77 -2.72
N ASP A 7 -2.38 20.38 -2.42
CA ASP A 7 -1.21 20.63 -3.30
C ASP A 7 -1.37 19.93 -4.66
N GLN A 8 -2.04 18.77 -4.70
CA GLN A 8 -2.32 18.02 -5.93
C GLN A 8 -3.72 18.27 -6.52
N ASN A 9 -4.45 19.27 -6.05
CA ASN A 9 -5.82 19.60 -6.47
C ASN A 9 -6.81 18.40 -6.39
N LEU A 10 -6.74 17.65 -5.29
CA LEU A 10 -7.58 16.49 -5.02
C LEU A 10 -8.62 16.79 -3.93
N LEU A 11 -9.82 16.25 -4.12
CA LEU A 11 -10.87 16.24 -3.11
C LEU A 11 -10.91 14.88 -2.42
N ILE A 12 -11.09 14.87 -1.10
CA ILE A 12 -11.28 13.65 -0.33
C ILE A 12 -12.78 13.42 -0.18
N PRO A 13 -13.33 12.29 -0.67
CA PRO A 13 -14.74 12.01 -0.55
C PRO A 13 -15.12 11.71 0.91
N THR A 14 -16.31 12.12 1.31
CA THR A 14 -16.91 11.72 2.58
C THR A 14 -17.58 10.36 2.37
N GLN A 15 -17.11 9.33 3.08
CA GLN A 15 -17.69 7.98 3.04
C GLN A 15 -18.16 7.61 4.44
N HIS A 16 -19.38 7.06 4.55
CA HIS A 16 -19.85 6.41 5.76
C HIS A 16 -19.29 4.99 5.78
N VAL A 17 -18.43 4.70 6.76
CA VAL A 17 -17.82 3.40 6.92
C VAL A 17 -18.76 2.54 7.75
N GLU A 18 -19.35 1.52 7.15
CA GLU A 18 -19.98 0.44 7.90
C GLU A 18 -18.87 -0.46 8.47
N ALA A 19 -19.10 -1.03 9.66
CA ALA A 19 -18.15 -1.96 10.26
C ALA A 19 -18.03 -3.19 9.35
N GLY A 20 -16.92 -3.28 8.63
CA GLY A 20 -16.60 -4.43 7.80
C GLY A 20 -16.11 -5.62 8.62
N ASP A 21 -15.94 -6.75 7.94
CA ASP A 21 -15.37 -7.96 8.51
C ASP A 21 -13.91 -7.77 8.96
N GLU A 22 -13.46 -8.61 9.88
CA GLU A 22 -12.08 -8.63 10.34
C GLU A 22 -11.11 -9.11 9.23
N PHE A 23 -9.95 -8.47 9.11
CA PHE A 23 -8.93 -8.83 8.13
C PHE A 23 -7.81 -9.66 8.78
N THR A 24 -7.26 -10.63 8.04
CA THR A 24 -6.10 -11.41 8.49
C THR A 24 -4.88 -10.50 8.70
N GLY A 25 -4.35 -10.51 9.92
CA GLY A 25 -3.18 -9.73 10.34
C GLY A 25 -1.83 -10.41 10.08
N ALA A 26 -0.86 -10.12 10.96
CA ALA A 26 0.50 -10.64 10.85
C ALA A 26 0.60 -12.13 11.20
N THR A 27 1.58 -12.80 10.62
CA THR A 27 1.95 -14.17 10.98
C THR A 27 2.99 -14.16 12.10
N VAL A 28 2.81 -15.03 13.10
CA VAL A 28 3.78 -15.31 14.15
C VAL A 28 4.36 -16.70 13.90
N ILE A 29 5.69 -16.80 13.86
CA ILE A 29 6.38 -18.08 13.72
C ILE A 29 6.32 -18.81 15.06
N GLU A 30 6.04 -20.11 15.02
CA GLU A 30 6.04 -20.94 16.23
C GLU A 30 7.43 -20.98 16.90
N PRO A 31 7.52 -20.66 18.20
CA PRO A 31 8.81 -20.58 18.87
C PRO A 31 9.35 -21.98 19.21
N CYS A 32 10.64 -22.20 18.95
CA CYS A 32 11.37 -23.30 19.58
C CYS A 32 11.63 -22.94 21.05
N LYS A 33 10.84 -23.51 21.97
CA LYS A 33 10.93 -23.20 23.40
C LYS A 33 12.13 -23.90 24.02
N GLY A 34 12.91 -23.17 24.81
CA GLY A 34 14.06 -23.72 25.52
C GLY A 34 14.90 -22.63 26.18
N PHE A 35 15.88 -23.06 26.97
CA PHE A 35 16.95 -22.19 27.43
C PHE A 35 18.11 -22.31 26.44
N TYR A 36 18.58 -21.18 25.93
CA TYR A 36 19.68 -21.12 24.96
C TYR A 36 20.90 -20.51 25.66
N ASN A 37 21.99 -21.28 25.73
CA ASN A 37 23.28 -20.85 26.28
C ASN A 37 24.26 -20.35 25.19
N GLU A 38 23.77 -20.20 23.96
CA GLU A 38 24.51 -19.71 22.80
C GLU A 38 23.92 -18.38 22.30
N PRO A 39 24.72 -17.46 21.73
CA PRO A 39 24.20 -16.20 21.18
C PRO A 39 23.21 -16.42 20.03
N ILE A 40 22.08 -15.70 20.08
CA ILE A 40 21.05 -15.72 19.02
C ILE A 40 21.05 -14.38 18.30
N ALA A 41 21.28 -14.39 16.99
CA ALA A 41 21.18 -13.20 16.16
C ALA A 41 19.70 -12.84 15.91
N THR A 42 19.34 -11.59 16.13
CA THR A 42 18.01 -11.05 15.84
C THR A 42 18.09 -10.17 14.60
N LEU A 43 17.22 -10.43 13.62
CA LEU A 43 17.14 -9.67 12.38
C LEU A 43 15.71 -9.14 12.22
N ASP A 44 15.60 -7.83 12.01
CA ASP A 44 14.31 -7.15 11.84
C ASP A 44 14.31 -6.22 10.62
N PHE A 45 13.12 -5.90 10.14
CA PHE A 45 12.93 -4.89 9.11
C PHE A 45 12.62 -3.54 9.76
N ALA A 46 13.52 -2.57 9.59
CA ALA A 46 13.28 -1.21 10.03
C ALA A 46 12.10 -0.59 9.26
N SER A 47 11.04 -0.21 9.96
CA SER A 47 9.85 0.41 9.35
C SER A 47 9.19 -0.46 8.26
N LEU A 48 8.89 -1.72 8.56
CA LEU A 48 8.32 -2.70 7.62
C LEU A 48 7.15 -2.15 6.78
N TYR A 49 6.02 -1.81 7.41
CA TYR A 49 4.82 -1.39 6.65
C TYR A 49 4.99 -0.09 5.85
N PRO A 50 5.57 0.99 6.40
CA PRO A 50 5.90 2.16 5.59
C PRO A 50 6.77 1.82 4.38
N SER A 51 7.76 0.94 4.53
CA SER A 51 8.65 0.52 3.44
C SER A 51 7.90 -0.24 2.35
N VAL A 52 6.99 -1.16 2.72
CA VAL A 52 6.12 -1.85 1.75
C VAL A 52 5.23 -0.87 0.99
N MET A 53 4.60 0.07 1.70
CA MET A 53 3.72 1.07 1.08
C MET A 53 4.46 1.96 0.08
N ILE A 54 5.67 2.40 0.41
CA ILE A 54 6.51 3.23 -0.47
C ILE A 54 6.99 2.41 -1.68
N ALA A 55 7.57 1.22 -1.44
CA ALA A 55 8.16 0.40 -2.50
C ALA A 55 7.15 -0.04 -3.56
N HIS A 56 5.91 -0.29 -3.14
CA HIS A 56 4.83 -0.75 -4.02
C HIS A 56 3.83 0.35 -4.38
N ASN A 57 4.13 1.63 -4.09
CA ASN A 57 3.28 2.78 -4.38
C ASN A 57 1.81 2.59 -3.90
N LEU A 58 1.61 2.06 -2.70
CA LEU A 58 0.28 1.77 -2.17
C LEU A 58 -0.38 3.06 -1.68
N CYS A 59 -1.40 3.52 -2.41
CA CYS A 59 -2.14 4.73 -2.06
C CYS A 59 -3.57 4.69 -2.61
N TYR A 60 -4.48 5.43 -1.96
CA TYR A 60 -5.83 5.67 -2.49
C TYR A 60 -5.81 6.23 -3.92
N THR A 61 -4.82 7.06 -4.25
CA THR A 61 -4.71 7.70 -5.57
C THR A 61 -4.07 6.82 -6.64
N SER A 62 -3.47 5.69 -6.25
CA SER A 62 -2.83 4.74 -7.17
C SER A 62 -3.58 3.39 -7.24
N LEU A 63 -4.61 3.20 -6.41
CA LEU A 63 -5.49 2.03 -6.46
C LEU A 63 -6.27 2.00 -7.76
N LEU A 64 -6.21 0.87 -8.47
CA LEU A 64 -7.10 0.55 -9.59
C LEU A 64 -8.30 -0.21 -9.02
N PRO A 65 -9.50 0.40 -8.94
CA PRO A 65 -10.66 -0.29 -8.43
C PRO A 65 -11.02 -1.43 -9.38
N ALA A 66 -11.04 -2.66 -8.88
CA ALA A 66 -11.75 -3.74 -9.55
C ALA A 66 -13.22 -3.33 -9.57
N ALA A 67 -13.80 -3.16 -10.75
CA ALA A 67 -15.17 -2.68 -10.89
C ALA A 67 -16.14 -3.62 -10.16
N SER A 68 -16.50 -3.26 -8.93
CA SER A 68 -17.60 -3.85 -8.18
C SER A 68 -18.92 -3.39 -8.83
N GLY A 69 -19.24 -3.96 -9.99
CA GLY A 69 -20.55 -3.80 -10.64
C GLY A 69 -20.56 -3.30 -12.09
N GLN A 70 -19.42 -3.06 -12.75
CA GLN A 70 -19.38 -2.77 -14.20
C GLN A 70 -18.62 -3.89 -14.90
N ALA A 71 -19.30 -4.61 -15.79
CA ALA A 71 -18.75 -5.72 -16.56
C ALA A 71 -17.51 -5.26 -17.35
N GLY A 72 -16.30 -5.65 -16.91
CA GLY A 72 -15.07 -5.24 -17.58
C GLY A 72 -13.77 -5.46 -16.79
N GLY A 73 -13.85 -5.70 -15.48
CA GLY A 73 -12.68 -6.07 -14.66
C GLY A 73 -11.53 -5.04 -14.74
N ILE A 74 -10.29 -5.53 -14.61
CA ILE A 74 -9.07 -4.71 -14.76
C ILE A 74 -8.91 -4.19 -16.19
N GLN A 75 -9.37 -4.96 -17.19
CA GLN A 75 -9.21 -4.67 -18.62
C GLN A 75 -9.86 -3.33 -19.01
N ALA A 76 -11.06 -3.06 -18.50
CA ALA A 76 -11.73 -1.78 -18.74
C ALA A 76 -10.97 -0.58 -18.16
N GLN A 77 -10.24 -0.75 -17.04
CA GLN A 77 -9.40 0.32 -16.47
C GLN A 77 -8.10 0.48 -17.28
N VAL A 78 -7.52 -0.63 -17.74
CA VAL A 78 -6.34 -0.63 -18.61
C VAL A 78 -6.61 0.15 -19.89
N GLU A 79 -7.76 -0.10 -20.53
CA GLU A 79 -8.19 0.64 -21.72
C GLU A 79 -8.53 2.10 -21.40
N ARG A 80 -9.30 2.36 -20.33
CA ARG A 80 -9.69 3.72 -19.94
C ARG A 80 -8.50 4.64 -19.64
N PHE A 81 -7.46 4.10 -19.02
CA PHE A 81 -6.27 4.85 -18.63
C PHE A 81 -5.08 4.64 -19.56
N ASN A 82 -5.27 3.90 -20.67
CA ASN A 82 -4.21 3.55 -21.63
C ASN A 82 -2.95 3.00 -20.94
N LEU A 83 -3.15 2.06 -20.03
CA LEU A 83 -2.10 1.40 -19.26
C LEU A 83 -1.59 0.17 -20.02
N SER A 84 -0.32 -0.17 -19.82
CA SER A 84 0.25 -1.47 -20.20
C SER A 84 0.38 -2.38 -18.98
N GLU A 85 0.70 -3.65 -19.20
CA GLU A 85 0.97 -4.62 -18.10
C GLU A 85 2.14 -4.18 -17.21
N ASP A 86 3.07 -3.38 -17.74
CA ASP A 86 4.20 -2.85 -16.98
C ASP A 86 3.83 -1.68 -16.08
N ASP A 87 2.64 -1.09 -16.23
CA ASP A 87 2.27 0.14 -15.53
C ASP A 87 1.59 -0.09 -14.18
N PHE A 88 1.27 -1.33 -13.85
CA PHE A 88 0.63 -1.68 -12.60
C PHE A 88 1.25 -2.94 -11.97
N ILE A 89 0.88 -3.17 -10.71
CA ILE A 89 1.25 -4.35 -9.94
C ILE A 89 0.00 -4.98 -9.34
N ARG A 90 0.06 -6.29 -9.08
CA ARG A 90 -0.98 -7.03 -8.36
C ARG A 90 -0.49 -7.42 -6.97
N THR A 91 -1.26 -7.14 -5.93
CA THR A 91 -0.95 -7.52 -4.55
C THR A 91 -1.25 -9.01 -4.31
N PRO A 92 -0.72 -9.62 -3.24
CA PRO A 92 -1.08 -10.99 -2.84
C PRO A 92 -2.58 -11.18 -2.59
N THR A 93 -3.26 -10.14 -2.13
CA THR A 93 -4.74 -10.11 -1.94
C THR A 93 -5.52 -9.89 -3.23
N GLY A 94 -4.85 -9.68 -4.36
CA GLY A 94 -5.47 -9.54 -5.68
C GLY A 94 -5.88 -8.11 -6.07
N ALA A 95 -5.53 -7.10 -5.26
CA ALA A 95 -5.75 -5.69 -5.60
C ALA A 95 -4.69 -5.20 -6.61
N TYR A 96 -5.02 -4.17 -7.37
CA TYR A 96 -4.14 -3.61 -8.39
C TYR A 96 -3.76 -2.16 -8.07
N PHE A 97 -2.49 -1.82 -8.25
CA PHE A 97 -1.97 -0.47 -8.02
C PHE A 97 -1.10 -0.03 -9.19
N VAL A 98 -1.23 1.23 -9.63
CA VAL A 98 -0.33 1.78 -10.64
C VAL A 98 1.07 2.03 -10.07
N ARG A 99 2.08 1.85 -10.91
CA ARG A 99 3.48 2.12 -10.54
C ARG A 99 3.73 3.63 -10.41
N LYS A 100 4.81 3.95 -9.69
CA LYS A 100 5.29 5.33 -9.50
C LYS A 100 5.59 6.05 -10.82
N SER A 101 5.92 5.33 -11.90
CA SER A 101 6.14 5.87 -13.25
C SER A 101 4.91 6.56 -13.84
N ARG A 102 3.70 6.11 -13.50
CA ARG A 102 2.45 6.72 -13.96
C ARG A 102 1.93 7.76 -12.99
N ARG A 103 2.01 7.48 -11.69
CA ARG A 103 1.58 8.39 -10.65
C ARG A 103 2.26 8.08 -9.33
N GLU A 104 2.81 9.10 -8.70
CA GLU A 104 3.27 9.02 -7.32
C GLU A 104 2.09 9.15 -6.35
N GLY A 105 1.98 8.20 -5.41
CA GLY A 105 0.94 8.21 -4.40
C GLY A 105 1.17 9.25 -3.30
N LEU A 106 0.10 9.85 -2.79
CA LEU A 106 0.15 10.79 -1.65
C LEU A 106 0.70 10.16 -0.37
N LEU A 107 0.35 8.89 -0.10
CA LEU A 107 0.74 8.18 1.11
C LEU A 107 2.25 7.88 1.14
N PRO A 108 2.85 7.31 0.07
CA PRO A 108 4.31 7.18 -0.04
C PRO A 108 5.05 8.48 0.28
N GLU A 109 4.64 9.61 -0.31
CA GLU A 109 5.29 10.91 -0.09
C GLU A 109 5.23 11.37 1.38
N ILE A 110 4.07 11.21 2.03
CA ILE A 110 3.89 11.54 3.45
C ILE A 110 4.78 10.63 4.31
N LEU A 111 4.82 9.33 4.00
CA LEU A 111 5.61 8.35 4.75
C LEU A 111 7.10 8.62 4.62
N GLU A 112 7.60 9.00 3.44
CA GLU A 112 8.99 9.41 3.24
C GLU A 112 9.35 10.63 4.09
N GLN A 113 8.48 11.65 4.16
CA GLN A 113 8.69 12.82 5.00
C GLN A 113 8.72 12.46 6.50
N LEU A 114 7.82 11.58 6.95
CA LEU A 114 7.80 11.10 8.34
C LEU A 114 9.04 10.27 8.68
N LEU A 115 9.48 9.38 7.78
CA LEU A 115 10.69 8.59 7.97
C LEU A 115 11.94 9.48 7.99
N ALA A 116 12.00 10.51 7.14
CA ALA A 116 13.09 11.48 7.14
C ALA A 116 13.14 12.30 8.44
N ALA A 117 11.98 12.69 8.98
CA ALA A 117 11.89 13.38 10.26
C ALA A 117 12.30 12.48 11.44
N ARG A 118 11.94 11.19 11.42
CA ARG A 118 12.32 10.23 12.48
C ARG A 118 13.81 9.95 12.56
N LYS A 119 14.53 10.05 11.43
CA LYS A 119 15.98 9.83 11.36
C LYS A 119 16.81 11.01 11.90
N ARG A 120 16.17 12.16 12.14
CA ARG A 120 16.80 13.33 12.77
C ARG A 120 16.65 13.23 14.28
#